data_AF-E6MHH7-F1
#
_entry.id   AF-E6MHH7-F1
#
_cell.length_a   1.000
_cell.length_b   1.000
_cell.length_c   1.000
_cell.angle_alpha   90.00
_cell.angle_beta   90.00
_cell.angle_gamma   90.00
#
_symmetry.space_group_name_H-M   'P 1'
#
loop_
_entity.id
_entity.type
_entity.pdbx_description
1 polymer ?
#
loop_
_entity_poly.entity_id
_entity_poly.type
_entity_poly.pdbx_seq_one_letter_code
_entity_poly.pdbx_strand_id
1 'polypeptide(L)'
;MSRSNEEKGLLAKLASGVLDGMVGDERVYRGYKDVYCGKYIKDGEPVSYRQGESTRFFNGKENERIPGKRTEEHYDTDDRKLEFLQRYGWLTDDDDVRKYSAKYKPKK
;
A
#
# COMPACT_ATOMS: atom_id res chain seq x y z
N MET A 1 -3.70 -3.96 25.02
CA MET A 1 -4.88 -3.06 24.99
C MET A 1 -6.05 -3.81 24.37
N SER A 2 -7.26 -3.60 24.87
CA SER A 2 -8.47 -4.18 24.27
C SER A 2 -8.78 -3.46 22.96
N ARG A 3 -8.69 -4.17 21.82
CA ARG A 3 -9.11 -3.63 20.52
C ARG A 3 -10.61 -3.38 20.50
N SER A 4 -11.02 -2.26 19.91
CA SER A 4 -12.42 -1.92 19.73
C SER A 4 -13.13 -2.92 18.79
N ASN A 5 -14.45 -3.01 18.88
CA ASN A 5 -15.21 -3.89 17.98
C ASN A 5 -15.07 -3.47 16.50
N GLU A 6 -14.86 -2.18 16.23
CA GLU A 6 -14.61 -1.66 14.89
C GLU A 6 -13.25 -2.16 14.35
N GLU A 7 -12.18 -2.04 15.13
CA GLU A 7 -10.84 -2.52 14.74
C GLU A 7 -10.82 -4.03 14.50
N LYS A 8 -11.51 -4.80 15.33
CA LYS A 8 -11.68 -6.25 15.12
C LYS A 8 -12.42 -6.54 13.81
N GLY A 9 -13.45 -5.77 13.49
CA GLY A 9 -14.18 -5.89 12.22
C GLY A 9 -13.30 -5.57 11.00
N LEU A 10 -12.49 -4.52 11.07
CA LEU A 10 -11.57 -4.15 10.00
C LEU A 10 -10.47 -5.20 9.78
N LEU A 11 -9.91 -5.75 10.86
CA LEU A 11 -8.94 -6.84 10.78
C LEU A 11 -9.56 -8.11 10.20
N ALA A 12 -10.81 -8.42 10.54
CA ALA A 12 -11.53 -9.53 9.94
C ALA A 12 -11.77 -9.33 8.44
N LYS A 13 -12.12 -8.10 8.01
CA LYS A 13 -12.26 -7.76 6.58
C LYS A 13 -10.94 -7.87 5.80
N LEU A 14 -9.83 -7.45 6.42
CA LEU A 14 -8.49 -7.66 5.85
C LEU A 14 -8.23 -9.16 5.69
N ALA A 15 -8.41 -9.94 6.76
CA ALA A 15 -8.18 -11.38 6.74
C ALA A 15 -9.10 -12.14 5.75
N SER A 16 -10.30 -11.63 5.48
CA SER A 16 -11.19 -12.19 4.47
C SER A 16 -10.82 -11.83 3.03
N GLY A 17 -9.81 -10.99 2.80
CA GLY A 17 -9.37 -10.56 1.48
C GLY A 17 -10.32 -9.59 0.77
N VAL A 18 -11.33 -9.06 1.48
CA VAL A 18 -12.32 -8.13 0.89
C VAL A 18 -11.68 -6.81 0.49
N LEU A 19 -10.58 -6.46 1.14
CA LEU A 19 -9.83 -5.23 0.93
C LEU A 19 -8.61 -5.43 0.01
N ASP A 20 -8.42 -6.63 -0.54
CA ASP A 20 -7.28 -6.93 -1.41
C ASP A 20 -7.36 -6.14 -2.72
N GLY A 21 -6.20 -5.69 -3.18
CA GLY A 21 -6.07 -4.84 -4.37
C GLY A 21 -5.28 -3.57 -4.12
N MET A 22 -5.27 -2.67 -5.11
CA MET A 22 -4.56 -1.40 -5.04
C MET A 22 -5.29 -0.43 -4.10
N VAL A 23 -4.52 0.24 -3.24
CA VAL A 23 -5.03 1.25 -2.30
C VAL A 23 -4.69 2.64 -2.86
N GLY A 24 -5.67 3.24 -3.52
CA GLY A 24 -5.51 4.47 -4.28
C GLY A 24 -4.64 4.30 -5.53
N ASP A 25 -4.22 5.43 -6.09
CA ASP A 25 -3.41 5.45 -7.31
C ASP A 25 -1.91 5.34 -7.03
N GLU A 26 -1.19 4.68 -7.95
CA GLU A 26 0.26 4.72 -7.97
C GLU A 26 0.75 6.15 -8.24
N ARG A 27 1.66 6.64 -7.39
CA ARG A 27 2.30 7.93 -7.56
C ARG A 27 3.62 7.77 -8.28
N VAL A 28 3.77 8.50 -9.37
CA VAL A 28 5.02 8.57 -10.14
C VAL A 28 5.73 9.88 -9.80
N TYR A 29 6.91 9.77 -9.20
CA TYR A 29 7.80 10.89 -8.98
C TYR A 29 8.78 10.97 -10.14
N ARG A 30 8.55 11.93 -11.04
CA ARG A 30 9.38 12.16 -12.23
C ARG A 30 10.57 13.04 -11.89
N GLY A 31 11.74 12.71 -12.46
CA GLY A 31 12.99 13.43 -12.22
C GLY A 31 14.11 12.92 -13.13
N TYR A 32 15.34 12.84 -12.62
CA TYR A 32 16.45 12.20 -13.35
C TYR A 32 16.23 10.68 -13.55
N LYS A 33 15.52 10.04 -12.62
CA LYS A 33 15.00 8.68 -12.74
C LYS A 33 13.60 8.65 -12.16
N ASP A 34 12.68 7.97 -12.83
CA ASP A 34 11.32 7.81 -12.34
C ASP A 34 11.27 6.89 -11.12
N VAL A 35 10.44 7.24 -10.15
CA VAL A 35 10.18 6.41 -8.96
C VAL A 35 8.67 6.21 -8.82
N TYR A 36 8.27 4.96 -8.84
CA TYR A 36 6.90 4.50 -8.70
C TYR A 36 6.66 4.16 -7.22
N CYS A 37 5.66 4.80 -6.62
CA CYS A 37 5.28 4.59 -5.22
C CYS A 37 3.81 4.21 -5.17
N GLY A 38 3.48 3.03 -4.68
CA GLY A 38 2.10 2.57 -4.57
C GLY A 38 1.85 1.80 -3.28
N LYS A 39 0.59 1.47 -3.07
CA LYS A 39 0.13 0.67 -1.93
C LYS A 39 -0.86 -0.34 -2.43
N TYR A 40 -0.79 -1.55 -1.87
CA TYR A 40 -1.76 -2.59 -2.13
C TYR A 40 -1.98 -3.39 -0.87
N ILE A 41 -3.08 -4.12 -0.82
CA ILE A 41 -3.34 -5.15 0.18
C ILE A 41 -3.34 -6.47 -0.58
N LYS A 42 -2.63 -7.45 -0.04
CA LYS A 42 -2.56 -8.79 -0.61
C LYS A 42 -2.68 -9.81 0.51
N ASP A 43 -3.62 -10.73 0.39
CA ASP A 43 -3.87 -11.79 1.37
C ASP A 43 -4.11 -11.20 2.77
N GLY A 44 -4.78 -10.05 2.85
CA GLY A 44 -5.03 -9.33 4.11
C GLY A 44 -3.80 -8.68 4.74
N GLU A 45 -2.69 -8.59 4.02
CA GLU A 45 -1.48 -7.85 4.40
C GLU A 45 -1.31 -6.59 3.54
N PRO A 46 -1.40 -5.39 4.13
CA PRO A 46 -1.06 -4.16 3.45
C PRO A 46 0.44 -4.09 3.16
N VAL A 47 0.79 -3.58 1.99
CA VAL A 47 2.16 -3.35 1.53
C VAL A 47 2.25 -1.98 0.89
N SER A 48 3.27 -1.22 1.28
CA SER A 48 3.67 0.01 0.59
C SER A 48 4.95 -0.26 -0.18
N TYR A 49 4.96 0.00 -1.49
CA TYR A 49 6.14 -0.23 -2.32
C TYR A 49 6.71 1.06 -2.89
N ARG A 50 8.02 1.03 -3.10
CA ARG A 50 8.79 2.03 -3.85
C ARG A 50 9.65 1.31 -4.87
N GLN A 51 9.43 1.58 -6.14
CA GLN A 51 10.13 0.96 -7.26
C GLN A 51 10.84 2.03 -8.10
N GLY A 52 12.14 1.87 -8.31
CA GLY A 52 12.89 2.71 -9.24
C GLY A 52 12.59 2.37 -10.70
N GLU A 53 12.98 3.27 -11.59
CA GLU A 53 12.89 3.07 -13.04
C GLU A 53 13.67 1.83 -13.50
N SER A 54 13.06 1.06 -14.41
CA SER A 54 13.75 -0.06 -15.06
C SER A 54 14.67 0.47 -16.16
N THR A 55 15.95 0.11 -16.11
CA THR A 55 16.93 0.46 -17.15
C THR A 55 17.00 -0.63 -18.22
N ARG A 56 17.17 -0.23 -19.48
CA ARG A 56 17.51 -1.14 -20.58
C ARG A 56 18.98 -0.98 -20.93
N PHE A 57 19.70 -2.07 -21.11
CA PHE A 57 21.09 -2.05 -21.58
C PHE A 57 21.30 -3.07 -22.70
N PHE A 58 22.14 -2.73 -23.67
CA PHE A 58 22.48 -3.63 -24.77
C PHE A 58 23.67 -4.50 -24.36
N ASN A 59 23.49 -5.82 -24.31
CA ASN A 59 24.53 -6.77 -23.88
C ASN A 59 25.47 -7.19 -25.02
N GLY A 60 25.38 -6.55 -26.19
CA GLY A 60 26.12 -6.92 -27.41
C GLY A 60 25.37 -7.86 -28.36
N LYS A 61 24.22 -8.41 -27.95
CA LYS A 61 23.32 -9.25 -28.78
C LYS A 61 21.87 -8.80 -28.71
N GLU A 62 21.38 -8.46 -27.50
CA GLU A 62 19.99 -8.06 -27.25
C GLU A 62 19.91 -6.93 -26.19
N ASN A 63 18.80 -6.20 -26.20
CA ASN A 63 18.47 -5.26 -25.13
C ASN A 63 17.87 -6.03 -23.94
N GLU A 64 18.62 -6.10 -22.85
CA GLU A 64 18.12 -6.62 -21.58
C GLU A 64 17.44 -5.52 -20.76
N ARG A 65 16.32 -5.86 -20.12
CA ARG A 65 15.62 -4.97 -19.18
C ARG A 65 15.97 -5.36 -17.76
N ILE A 66 16.67 -4.49 -17.05
CA ILE A 66 16.92 -4.62 -15.61
C ILE A 66 15.76 -3.96 -14.87
N PRO A 67 14.97 -4.70 -14.07
CA PRO A 67 13.95 -4.10 -13.24
C PRO A 67 14.58 -3.15 -12.22
N GLY A 68 13.99 -1.97 -12.05
CA GLY A 68 14.48 -1.03 -11.04
C GLY A 68 14.29 -1.59 -9.64
N LYS A 69 15.16 -1.16 -8.72
CA LYS A 69 15.14 -1.62 -7.33
C LYS A 69 13.77 -1.38 -6.72
N ARG A 70 13.14 -2.45 -6.22
CA ARG A 70 11.87 -2.41 -5.49
C ARG A 70 12.13 -2.62 -4.00
N THR A 71 11.52 -1.78 -3.17
CA THR A 71 11.52 -1.88 -1.72
C THR A 71 10.08 -1.89 -1.25
N GLU A 72 9.75 -2.87 -0.42
CA GLU A 72 8.41 -3.08 0.12
C GLU A 72 8.45 -2.93 1.64
N GLU A 73 7.49 -2.19 2.16
CA GLU A 73 7.20 -2.10 3.58
C GLU A 73 5.92 -2.88 3.85
N HIS A 74 6.06 -3.96 4.61
CA HIS A 74 4.98 -4.87 4.98
C HIS A 74 4.37 -4.46 6.31
N TYR A 75 3.03 -4.45 6.37
CA TYR A 75 2.25 -4.22 7.58
C TYR A 75 1.75 -5.58 8.09
N ASP A 76 2.67 -6.35 8.66
CA ASP A 76 2.53 -7.75 9.07
C ASP A 76 1.70 -7.92 10.37
N THR A 77 1.87 -7.01 11.32
CA THR A 77 1.18 -7.05 12.62
C THR A 77 -0.16 -6.33 12.60
N ASP A 78 -1.13 -6.80 13.40
CA ASP A 78 -2.45 -6.18 13.53
C ASP A 78 -2.39 -4.66 13.77
N ASP A 79 -1.48 -4.21 14.64
CA ASP A 79 -1.37 -2.79 14.98
C ASP A 79 -0.85 -1.98 13.78
N ARG A 80 0.09 -2.53 13.00
CA ARG A 80 0.57 -1.92 11.74
C ARG A 80 -0.51 -1.95 10.66
N LYS A 81 -1.31 -3.02 10.57
CA LYS A 81 -2.46 -3.06 9.66
C LYS A 81 -3.46 -1.96 9.98
N LEU A 82 -3.79 -1.76 11.26
CA LEU A 82 -4.65 -0.67 11.70
C LEU A 82 -4.04 0.70 11.42
N GLU A 83 -2.73 0.89 11.66
CA GLU A 83 -2.02 2.13 11.32
C GLU A 83 -2.12 2.45 9.82
N PHE A 84 -1.98 1.42 8.97
CA PHE A 84 -2.15 1.56 7.52
C PHE A 84 -3.57 2.03 7.18
N LEU A 85 -4.60 1.39 7.71
CA LEU A 85 -6.00 1.78 7.49
C LEU A 85 -6.31 3.17 8.04
N GLN A 86 -5.72 3.53 9.18
CA GLN A 86 -5.84 4.85 9.76
C GLN A 86 -5.31 5.92 8.80
N ARG A 87 -4.11 5.72 8.25
CA ARG A 87 -3.40 6.71 7.43
C ARG A 87 -3.85 6.75 5.98
N TYR A 88 -4.16 5.59 5.41
CA TYR A 88 -4.43 5.41 3.98
C TYR A 88 -5.81 4.84 3.68
N GLY A 89 -6.63 4.48 4.68
CA GLY A 89 -7.96 3.93 4.45
C GLY A 89 -8.91 4.85 3.70
N TRP A 90 -8.66 6.16 3.69
CA TRP A 90 -9.41 7.09 2.86
C TRP A 90 -9.17 6.93 1.35
N LEU A 91 -8.14 6.18 0.94
CA LEU A 91 -7.83 5.85 -0.46
C LEU A 91 -8.45 4.52 -0.91
N THR A 92 -8.97 3.71 0.03
CA THR A 92 -9.66 2.44 -0.27
C THR A 92 -11.09 2.72 -0.72
N ASP A 93 -11.76 1.73 -1.31
CA ASP A 93 -13.17 1.86 -1.75
C ASP A 93 -14.20 1.38 -0.72
N ASP A 94 -13.76 0.82 0.41
CA ASP A 94 -14.65 0.36 1.48
C ASP A 94 -15.05 1.50 2.42
N ASP A 95 -16.36 1.65 2.64
CA ASP A 95 -16.93 2.72 3.47
C ASP A 95 -16.51 2.64 4.94
N ASP A 96 -16.39 1.44 5.51
CA ASP A 96 -15.99 1.28 6.92
C ASP A 96 -14.53 1.69 7.11
N VAL A 97 -13.66 1.31 6.15
CA VAL A 97 -12.25 1.71 6.14
C VAL A 97 -12.09 3.22 5.97
N ARG A 98 -12.86 3.84 5.05
CA ARG A 98 -12.87 5.30 4.87
C ARG A 98 -13.33 6.03 6.13
N LYS A 99 -14.41 5.55 6.75
CA LYS A 99 -14.95 6.10 8.00
C LYS A 99 -13.97 5.97 9.15
N TYR A 100 -13.29 4.84 9.27
CA TYR A 100 -12.23 4.64 10.26
C TYR A 100 -11.09 5.64 10.05
N SER A 101 -10.54 5.73 8.83
CA SER A 101 -9.47 6.68 8.50
C SER A 101 -9.87 8.14 8.79
N ALA A 102 -11.12 8.52 8.51
CA ALA A 102 -11.62 9.87 8.74
C ALA A 102 -11.59 10.30 10.21
N LYS A 103 -11.72 9.37 11.18
CA LYS A 103 -11.65 9.68 12.62
C LYS A 103 -10.29 10.22 13.06
N TYR A 104 -9.23 9.83 12.34
CA TYR A 104 -7.85 10.15 12.68
C TYR A 104 -7.22 11.19 11.75
N LYS A 105 -7.96 11.68 10.75
CA LYS A 105 -7.50 12.83 9.97
C LYS A 105 -7.46 14.08 10.87
N PRO A 106 -6.38 14.87 10.83
CA PRO A 106 -6.33 16.11 11.59
C PRO A 106 -7.46 17.03 11.12
N LYS A 107 -8.29 17.50 12.07
CA LYS A 107 -9.28 18.53 11.81
C LYS A 107 -8.54 19.85 11.62
N LYS A 108 -8.82 20.52 10.50
CA LYS A 108 -8.26 21.83 10.15
C LYS A 108 -8.83 22.91 11.05
#